data_AF-A0AAQ4FAG4-F1
#
_entry.id   AF-A0AAQ4FAG4-F1
#
_cell.length_a   1.000
_cell.length_b   1.000
_cell.length_c   1.000
_cell.angle_alpha   90.00
_cell.angle_beta   90.00
_cell.angle_gamma   90.00
#
_symmetry.space_group_name_H-M   'P 1'
#
loop_
_entity.id
_entity.type
_entity.pdbx_description
1 polymer ?
#
loop_
_entity_poly.entity_id
_entity_poly.type
_entity_poly.pdbx_seq_one_letter_code
_entity_poly.pdbx_strand_id
1 'polypeptide(L)'
;NLCALQVLEPGTAALKKQPAPLEPPEWPYNEHTVKVHTCAKLYQDWRKWKPGYQNAPAKGIEVDLGYLHTGLDKPAAQREGRPTVLLLHGAPGSYRDFTQLVPFLDSQGATVISPRWPGLHQALGDVQVQTLLYCVGPETRPLLATFGPDTSLDDHTAIISKFKVHFVHLVNDVYELVQFHRRVQQPGETMDSYYVELCKLCKRCNYR
;
A
#
# COMPACT_ATOMS: atom_id res chain seq x y z
N ASN A 1 -14.05 -23.69 -36.71
CA ASN A 1 -13.47 -23.88 -35.36
C ASN A 1 -12.21 -24.71 -35.45
N LEU A 2 -11.06 -24.06 -35.63
CA LEU A 2 -9.74 -24.63 -35.40
C LEU A 2 -8.85 -23.46 -34.97
N CYS A 3 -8.61 -23.37 -33.66
CA CYS A 3 -7.69 -22.43 -33.04
C CYS A 3 -6.28 -22.98 -33.24
N ALA A 4 -5.40 -22.25 -33.93
CA ALA A 4 -3.98 -22.57 -34.00
C ALA A 4 -3.30 -22.04 -32.74
N LEU A 5 -2.89 -22.93 -31.83
CA LEU A 5 -1.91 -22.62 -30.79
C LEU A 5 -0.53 -22.78 -31.40
N GLN A 6 0.21 -21.69 -31.55
CA GLN A 6 1.61 -21.72 -31.91
C GLN A 6 2.43 -21.80 -30.61
N VAL A 7 3.05 -22.95 -30.38
CA VAL A 7 3.98 -23.18 -29.27
C VAL A 7 5.28 -22.45 -29.62
N LEU A 8 5.69 -21.48 -28.81
CA LEU A 8 6.99 -20.82 -28.92
C LEU A 8 8.05 -21.73 -28.28
N GLU A 9 9.00 -22.20 -29.07
CA GLU A 9 10.15 -22.93 -28.55
C GLU A 9 11.14 -21.97 -27.86
N PRO A 10 11.76 -22.38 -26.74
CA PRO A 10 12.70 -21.54 -26.01
C PRO A 10 14.02 -21.42 -26.77
N GLY A 11 14.24 -20.27 -27.41
CA GLY A 11 15.52 -19.92 -28.01
C GLY A 11 16.61 -19.80 -26.95
N THR A 12 17.76 -20.45 -27.19
CA THR A 12 19.00 -20.37 -26.40
C THR A 12 19.70 -19.03 -26.55
N ALA A 13 18.99 -17.93 -26.30
CA ALA A 13 19.61 -16.62 -26.13
C ALA A 13 20.05 -16.51 -24.67
N ALA A 14 21.36 -16.53 -24.43
CA ALA A 14 21.90 -16.21 -23.12
C ALA A 14 21.34 -14.85 -22.67
N LEU A 15 20.51 -14.86 -21.62
CA LEU A 15 20.08 -13.66 -20.91
C LEU A 15 21.35 -12.96 -20.42
N LYS A 16 21.79 -11.94 -21.16
CA LYS A 16 22.81 -11.03 -20.67
C LYS A 16 22.26 -10.46 -19.37
N LYS A 17 22.89 -10.80 -18.24
CA LYS A 17 22.62 -10.16 -16.95
C LYS A 17 22.60 -8.66 -17.20
N GLN A 18 21.43 -8.04 -17.06
CA GLN A 18 21.39 -6.59 -16.93
C GLN A 18 22.34 -6.25 -15.77
N PRO A 19 23.30 -5.31 -15.97
CA PRO A 19 24.10 -4.84 -14.87
C PRO A 19 23.17 -4.41 -13.74
N ALA A 20 23.59 -4.66 -12.50
CA ALA A 20 22.84 -4.28 -11.30
C ALA A 20 22.31 -2.85 -11.47
N PRO A 21 21.06 -2.55 -11.07
CA PRO A 21 20.49 -1.23 -11.26
C PRO A 21 21.46 -0.19 -10.67
N LEU A 22 21.98 0.66 -11.56
CA LEU A 22 22.47 1.98 -11.20
C LEU A 22 21.40 2.60 -10.30
N GLU A 23 21.82 3.35 -9.27
CA GLU A 23 20.95 4.00 -8.29
C GLU A 23 19.60 4.41 -8.89
N PRO A 24 18.48 4.12 -8.20
CA PRO A 24 17.15 4.31 -8.78
C PRO A 24 17.09 5.69 -9.42
N PRO A 25 16.72 5.78 -10.72
CA PRO A 25 16.82 7.02 -11.47
C PRO A 25 16.15 8.13 -10.68
N GLU A 26 16.89 9.22 -10.50
CA GLU A 26 16.44 10.37 -9.72
C GLU A 26 15.07 10.78 -10.24
N TRP A 27 14.09 10.87 -9.34
CA TRP A 27 12.69 11.05 -9.73
C TRP A 27 12.49 12.45 -10.32
N PRO A 28 12.27 12.57 -11.65
CA PRO A 28 12.41 13.85 -12.33
C PRO A 28 11.10 14.67 -12.33
N TYR A 29 10.06 14.17 -11.66
CA TYR A 29 8.72 14.76 -11.70
C TYR A 29 8.41 15.57 -10.45
N ASN A 30 7.76 16.71 -10.65
CA ASN A 30 7.36 17.56 -9.55
C ASN A 30 6.04 17.09 -8.93
N GLU A 31 5.93 17.33 -7.63
CA GLU A 31 4.64 17.27 -6.97
C GLU A 31 3.90 18.60 -7.15
N HIS A 32 2.60 18.49 -7.41
CA HIS A 32 1.66 19.60 -7.47
C HIS A 32 0.64 19.45 -6.34
N THR A 33 -0.01 20.54 -5.96
CA THR A 33 -1.05 20.53 -4.91
C THR A 33 -2.34 21.13 -5.44
N VAL A 34 -3.47 20.51 -5.10
CA VAL A 34 -4.81 21.02 -5.42
C VAL A 34 -5.68 21.03 -4.16
N LYS A 35 -6.42 22.11 -3.95
CA LYS A 35 -7.48 22.17 -2.93
C LYS A 35 -8.70 21.42 -3.42
N VAL A 36 -9.09 20.37 -2.70
CA VAL A 36 -10.29 19.59 -2.98
C VAL A 36 -11.31 19.83 -1.89
N HIS A 37 -12.55 20.13 -2.29
CA HIS A 37 -13.68 20.22 -1.39
C HIS A 37 -14.53 18.95 -1.49
N THR A 38 -14.69 18.23 -0.38
CA THR A 38 -15.48 16.98 -0.37
C THR A 38 -16.96 17.26 -0.57
N CYS A 39 -17.70 16.34 -1.20
CA CYS A 39 -19.12 16.51 -1.46
C CYS A 39 -19.97 16.59 -0.17
N ALA A 40 -20.41 17.81 0.20
CA ALA A 40 -21.27 18.05 1.35
C ALA A 40 -22.57 17.22 1.31
N LYS A 41 -23.18 17.07 0.12
CA LYS A 41 -24.41 16.29 -0.08
C LYS A 41 -24.21 14.81 0.26
N LEU A 42 -23.04 14.26 -0.07
CA LEU A 42 -22.69 12.87 0.24
C LEU A 42 -22.58 12.66 1.76
N TYR A 43 -21.93 13.58 2.47
CA TYR A 43 -21.83 13.52 3.93
C TYR A 43 -23.20 13.67 4.60
N GLN A 44 -24.04 14.59 4.13
CA GLN A 44 -25.41 14.73 4.63
C GLN A 44 -26.24 13.46 4.44
N ASP A 45 -26.05 12.74 3.33
CA ASP A 45 -26.71 11.45 3.11
C ASP A 45 -26.17 10.37 4.04
N TRP A 46 -24.84 10.21 4.10
CA TRP A 46 -24.19 9.21 4.96
C TRP A 46 -24.47 9.40 6.44
N ARG A 47 -24.66 10.64 6.90
CA ARG A 47 -25.09 10.91 8.28
C ARG A 47 -26.40 10.22 8.66
N LYS A 48 -27.28 9.95 7.69
CA LYS A 48 -28.60 9.35 7.94
C LYS A 48 -28.52 7.84 8.16
N TRP A 49 -27.66 7.16 7.41
CA TRP A 49 -27.71 5.69 7.31
C TRP A 49 -26.38 4.98 7.48
N LYS A 50 -25.23 5.66 7.29
CA LYS A 50 -23.91 5.02 7.31
C LYS A 50 -23.32 5.05 8.73
N PRO A 51 -23.16 3.89 9.39
CA PRO A 51 -22.55 3.85 10.71
C PRO A 51 -21.14 4.45 10.69
N GLY A 52 -20.82 5.29 11.68
CA GLY A 52 -19.52 5.98 11.79
C GLY A 52 -19.46 7.34 11.10
N TYR A 53 -20.48 7.73 10.34
CA TYR A 53 -20.54 9.01 9.64
C TYR A 53 -21.60 9.98 10.19
N GLN A 54 -22.26 9.67 11.33
CA GLN A 54 -23.31 10.51 11.92
C GLN A 54 -22.83 11.94 12.23
N ASN A 55 -21.54 12.09 12.52
CA ASN A 55 -20.88 13.36 12.83
C ASN A 55 -20.06 13.92 11.65
N ALA A 56 -20.20 13.38 10.43
CA ALA A 56 -19.47 13.88 9.28
C ALA A 56 -19.79 15.38 9.04
N PRO A 57 -18.81 16.21 8.64
CA PRO A 57 -19.04 17.64 8.45
C PRO A 57 -20.14 17.94 7.44
N ALA A 58 -21.20 18.65 7.85
CA ALA A 58 -22.37 18.88 7.00
C ALA A 58 -22.07 19.69 5.73
N LYS A 59 -20.99 20.48 5.75
CA LYS A 59 -20.51 21.30 4.63
C LYS A 59 -19.37 20.66 3.85
N GLY A 60 -19.01 19.40 4.14
CA GLY A 60 -17.78 18.82 3.62
C GLY A 60 -16.52 19.34 4.34
N ILE A 61 -15.36 18.98 3.80
CA ILE A 61 -14.02 19.29 4.29
C ILE A 61 -13.22 19.80 3.10
N GLU A 62 -12.37 20.79 3.32
CA GLU A 62 -11.33 21.19 2.37
C GLU A 62 -10.03 20.48 2.69
N VAL A 63 -9.42 19.86 1.69
CA VAL A 63 -8.18 19.10 1.83
C VAL A 63 -7.21 19.53 0.74
N ASP A 64 -5.98 19.85 1.12
CA ASP A 64 -4.87 20.03 0.21
C ASP A 64 -4.36 18.64 -0.22
N LEU A 65 -4.55 18.30 -1.50
CA LEU A 65 -4.17 17.02 -2.07
C LEU A 65 -2.92 17.20 -2.93
N GLY A 66 -1.83 16.55 -2.53
CA GLY A 66 -0.65 16.39 -3.39
C GLY A 66 -0.95 15.44 -4.54
N TYR A 67 -0.40 15.69 -5.72
CA TYR A 67 -0.53 14.81 -6.88
C TYR A 67 0.64 14.99 -7.84
N LEU A 68 0.94 13.91 -8.55
CA LEU A 68 1.84 13.91 -9.69
C LEU A 68 1.06 14.33 -10.95
N HIS A 69 1.67 15.17 -11.78
CA HIS A 69 1.18 15.45 -13.13
C HIS A 69 2.34 15.70 -14.13
N THR A 70 2.72 14.68 -14.89
CA THR A 70 3.92 14.76 -15.77
C THR A 70 3.80 15.77 -16.90
N GLY A 71 2.58 16.09 -17.33
CA GLY A 71 2.32 17.12 -18.34
C GLY A 71 2.56 18.55 -17.87
N LEU A 72 2.38 18.85 -16.57
CA LEU A 72 2.54 20.21 -16.04
C LEU A 72 4.01 20.64 -16.00
N ASP A 73 4.92 19.67 -15.95
CA ASP A 73 6.37 19.89 -15.99
C ASP A 73 6.88 20.25 -17.40
N LYS A 74 6.01 20.18 -18.42
CA LYS A 74 6.37 20.40 -19.84
C LYS A 74 5.77 21.70 -20.39
N PRO A 75 6.37 22.32 -21.42
CA PRO A 75 5.77 23.46 -22.12
C PRO A 75 4.39 23.12 -22.71
N ALA A 76 3.48 24.09 -22.76
CA ALA A 76 2.10 23.87 -23.21
C ALA A 76 2.00 23.23 -24.61
N ALA A 77 2.88 23.61 -25.54
CA ALA A 77 2.93 23.05 -26.89
C ALA A 77 3.24 21.53 -26.93
N GLN A 78 3.87 20.98 -25.88
CA GLN A 78 4.15 19.55 -25.76
C GLN A 78 3.05 18.77 -25.04
N ARG A 79 2.00 19.45 -24.56
CA ARG A 79 0.87 18.83 -23.84
C ARG A 79 -0.27 18.45 -24.79
N GLU A 80 -0.44 19.18 -25.88
CA GLU A 80 -1.53 18.94 -26.83
C GLU A 80 -1.40 17.57 -27.51
N GLY A 81 -2.52 16.85 -27.61
CA GLY A 81 -2.60 15.54 -28.27
C GLY A 81 -2.09 14.34 -27.46
N ARG A 82 -1.54 14.54 -26.26
CA ARG A 82 -1.11 13.44 -25.38
C ARG A 82 -2.30 12.81 -24.65
N PRO A 83 -2.45 11.48 -24.62
CA PRO A 83 -3.49 10.83 -23.83
C PRO A 83 -3.22 10.99 -22.33
N THR A 84 -4.26 11.28 -21.54
CA THR A 84 -4.16 11.38 -20.08
C THR A 84 -4.47 10.05 -19.42
N VAL A 85 -3.59 9.59 -18.55
CA VAL A 85 -3.73 8.35 -17.76
C VAL A 85 -3.78 8.72 -16.28
N LEU A 86 -4.88 8.33 -15.61
CA LEU A 86 -5.03 8.45 -14.16
C LEU A 86 -4.61 7.14 -13.50
N LEU A 87 -3.58 7.18 -12.66
CA LEU A 87 -3.17 6.05 -11.83
C LEU A 87 -3.76 6.20 -10.43
N LEU A 88 -4.41 5.14 -9.94
CA LEU A 88 -5.01 5.10 -8.62
C LEU A 88 -4.33 4.02 -7.79
N HIS A 89 -3.95 4.37 -6.57
CA HIS A 89 -3.46 3.45 -5.55
C HIS A 89 -4.40 3.49 -4.32
N GLY A 90 -4.25 2.52 -3.42
CA GLY A 90 -5.00 2.48 -2.16
C GLY A 90 -4.55 3.57 -1.18
N ALA A 91 -5.37 3.82 -0.15
CA ALA A 91 -4.99 4.67 0.97
C ALA A 91 -4.57 3.80 2.18
N PRO A 92 -3.45 4.08 2.85
CA PRO A 92 -2.45 5.11 2.52
C PRO A 92 -1.62 4.68 1.30
N GLY A 93 -1.11 5.65 0.53
CA GLY A 93 -0.22 5.37 -0.59
C GLY A 93 0.24 6.64 -1.29
N SER A 94 1.06 6.47 -2.32
CA SER A 94 1.62 7.59 -3.07
C SER A 94 1.83 7.20 -4.53
N TYR A 95 1.90 8.17 -5.42
CA TYR A 95 2.35 7.95 -6.81
C TYR A 95 3.75 7.31 -6.91
N ARG A 96 4.50 7.28 -5.79
CA ARG A 96 5.74 6.51 -5.63
C ARG A 96 5.55 4.99 -5.73
N ASP A 97 4.32 4.49 -5.62
CA ASP A 97 3.99 3.09 -5.90
C ASP A 97 4.19 2.74 -7.39
N PHE A 98 4.27 3.77 -8.25
CA PHE A 98 4.40 3.65 -9.71
C PHE A 98 5.78 4.11 -10.23
N THR A 99 6.85 3.90 -9.44
CA THR A 99 8.21 4.36 -9.79
C THR A 99 8.71 3.90 -11.16
N GLN A 100 8.27 2.73 -11.63
CA GLN A 100 8.63 2.21 -12.96
C GLN A 100 7.58 2.56 -14.03
N LEU A 101 6.30 2.59 -13.67
CA LEU A 101 5.20 2.76 -14.62
C LEU A 101 5.06 4.21 -15.08
N VAL A 102 5.25 5.18 -14.18
CA VAL A 102 5.15 6.61 -14.51
C VAL A 102 6.18 7.00 -15.59
N PRO A 103 7.50 6.72 -15.42
CA PRO A 103 8.47 7.03 -16.47
C PRO A 103 8.18 6.32 -17.78
N PHE A 104 7.76 5.06 -17.73
CA PHE A 104 7.40 4.30 -18.91
C PHE A 104 6.26 5.00 -19.68
N LEU A 105 5.12 5.27 -19.06
CA LEU A 105 3.98 5.91 -19.71
C LEU A 105 4.32 7.31 -20.23
N ASP A 106 5.08 8.09 -19.46
CA ASP A 106 5.49 9.42 -19.87
C ASP A 106 6.44 9.39 -21.09
N SER A 107 7.33 8.39 -21.16
CA SER A 107 8.18 8.13 -22.34
C SER A 107 7.39 7.68 -23.57
N GLN A 108 6.25 6.99 -23.37
CA GLN A 108 5.33 6.61 -24.44
C GLN A 108 4.43 7.76 -24.92
N GLY A 109 4.64 8.97 -24.41
CA GLY A 109 3.87 10.14 -24.82
C GLY A 109 2.56 10.33 -24.06
N ALA A 110 2.27 9.57 -23.01
CA ALA A 110 1.11 9.81 -22.15
C ALA A 110 1.37 10.93 -21.14
N THR A 111 0.33 11.61 -20.70
CA THR A 111 0.35 12.48 -19.51
C THR A 111 -0.17 11.67 -18.34
N VAL A 112 0.65 11.51 -17.30
CA VAL A 112 0.25 10.71 -16.13
C VAL A 112 -0.16 11.63 -15.00
N ILE A 113 -1.33 11.35 -14.42
CA ILE A 113 -1.84 11.97 -13.21
C ILE A 113 -1.95 10.88 -12.14
N SER A 114 -1.43 11.15 -10.94
CA SER A 114 -1.64 10.25 -9.80
C SER A 114 -1.76 11.07 -8.52
N PRO A 115 -2.91 11.04 -7.83
CA PRO A 115 -3.03 11.68 -6.53
C PRO A 115 -2.11 11.00 -5.52
N ARG A 116 -1.72 11.73 -4.48
CA ARG A 116 -1.21 11.17 -3.23
C ARG A 116 -2.37 11.18 -2.25
N TRP A 117 -2.83 10.01 -1.86
CA TRP A 117 -3.78 9.92 -0.77
C TRP A 117 -3.05 10.16 0.55
N PRO A 118 -3.63 10.94 1.49
CA PRO A 118 -2.98 11.23 2.76
C PRO A 118 -2.50 9.94 3.41
N GLY A 119 -1.19 9.85 3.60
CA GLY A 119 -0.57 8.75 4.30
C GLY A 119 -0.93 8.84 5.78
N LEU A 120 -1.14 7.68 6.40
CA LEU A 120 -1.37 7.58 7.84
C LEU A 120 -0.29 8.32 8.63
N HIS A 121 0.94 8.43 8.13
CA HIS A 121 2.07 9.06 8.82
C HIS A 121 2.13 10.60 8.73
N GLN A 122 1.46 11.22 7.75
CA GLN A 122 1.57 12.67 7.47
C GLN A 122 0.39 13.47 8.03
N ALA A 123 -0.66 12.79 8.51
CA ALA A 123 -1.81 13.44 9.12
C ALA A 123 -1.57 13.71 10.61
N LEU A 124 -2.32 14.63 11.21
CA LEU A 124 -2.36 14.80 12.67
C LEU A 124 -2.76 13.47 13.34
N GLY A 125 -2.26 13.21 14.55
CA GLY A 125 -2.44 11.94 15.28
C GLY A 125 -3.87 11.38 15.23
N ASP A 126 -4.87 12.24 15.49
CA ASP A 126 -6.30 11.90 15.46
C ASP A 126 -6.77 11.41 14.08
N VAL A 127 -6.29 12.04 13.00
CA VAL A 127 -6.62 11.68 11.62
C VAL A 127 -5.96 10.35 11.26
N GLN A 128 -4.75 10.09 11.76
CA GLN A 128 -4.08 8.81 11.60
C GLN A 128 -4.91 7.70 12.26
N VAL A 129 -5.31 7.89 13.52
CA VAL A 129 -6.13 6.92 14.26
C VAL A 129 -7.47 6.67 13.60
N GLN A 130 -8.18 7.73 13.17
CA GLN A 130 -9.48 7.58 12.53
C GLN A 130 -9.38 6.88 11.16
N THR A 131 -8.32 7.14 10.40
CA THR A 131 -8.06 6.46 9.13
C THR A 131 -7.71 4.99 9.34
N LEU A 132 -6.90 4.67 10.37
CA LEU A 132 -6.63 3.28 10.77
C LEU A 132 -7.93 2.56 11.11
N LEU A 133 -8.79 3.17 11.94
CA LEU A 133 -10.07 2.58 12.33
C LEU A 133 -11.01 2.37 11.15
N TYR A 134 -10.98 3.27 10.17
CA TYR A 134 -11.71 3.10 8.93
C TYR A 134 -11.20 1.88 8.13
N CYS A 135 -9.88 1.73 7.99
CA CYS A 135 -9.29 0.64 7.22
C CYS A 135 -9.46 -0.74 7.87
N VAL A 136 -9.41 -0.83 9.21
CA VAL A 136 -9.60 -2.10 9.93
C VAL A 136 -11.09 -2.47 10.02
N GLY A 137 -11.98 -1.47 10.05
CA GLY A 137 -13.42 -1.67 9.97
C GLY A 137 -14.14 -1.51 11.32
N PRO A 138 -15.48 -1.72 11.34
CA PRO A 138 -16.34 -1.36 12.47
C PRO A 138 -16.04 -2.13 13.77
N GLU A 139 -15.55 -3.37 13.66
CA GLU A 139 -15.19 -4.24 14.79
C GLU A 139 -14.00 -3.71 15.63
N THR A 140 -13.25 -2.77 15.08
CA THR A 140 -12.08 -2.20 15.75
C THR A 140 -12.43 -1.33 16.95
N ARG A 141 -13.63 -0.71 16.93
CA ARG A 141 -14.09 0.19 18.00
C ARG A 141 -14.40 -0.56 19.32
N PRO A 142 -15.18 -1.66 19.33
CA PRO A 142 -15.34 -2.45 20.55
C PRO A 142 -14.02 -3.08 21.00
N LEU A 143 -13.13 -3.44 20.06
CA LEU A 143 -11.80 -3.95 20.40
C LEU A 143 -10.93 -2.90 21.09
N LEU A 144 -10.89 -1.66 20.61
CA LEU A 144 -10.19 -0.56 21.28
C LEU A 144 -10.66 -0.34 22.71
N ALA A 145 -11.96 -0.51 22.98
CA ALA A 145 -12.51 -0.36 24.33
C ALA A 145 -11.93 -1.39 25.31
N THR A 146 -11.45 -2.55 24.82
CA THR A 146 -10.80 -3.57 25.65
C THR A 146 -9.37 -3.19 26.07
N PHE A 147 -8.74 -2.24 25.38
CA PHE A 147 -7.36 -1.82 25.63
C PHE A 147 -7.18 -0.86 26.81
N GLY A 148 -8.27 -0.54 27.52
CA GLY A 148 -8.30 0.25 28.74
C GLY A 148 -8.51 1.77 28.50
N PRO A 149 -8.86 2.50 29.58
CA PRO A 149 -9.23 3.92 29.53
C PRO A 149 -8.07 4.86 29.16
N ASP A 150 -6.83 4.42 29.33
CA ASP A 150 -5.62 5.21 29.02
C ASP A 150 -5.28 5.22 27.52
N THR A 151 -6.12 4.60 26.67
CA THR A 151 -5.93 4.59 25.21
C THR A 151 -6.40 5.91 24.62
N SER A 152 -5.50 6.89 24.59
CA SER A 152 -5.78 8.17 23.95
C SER A 152 -5.87 8.01 22.43
N LEU A 153 -6.92 8.56 21.82
CA LEU A 153 -7.24 8.42 20.38
C LEU A 153 -6.47 9.39 19.47
N ASP A 154 -5.56 10.16 20.05
CA ASP A 154 -4.63 11.09 19.39
C ASP A 154 -3.24 10.48 19.21
N ASP A 155 -2.86 9.47 20.01
CA ASP A 155 -1.58 8.77 19.87
C ASP A 155 -1.68 7.52 18.99
N HIS A 156 -1.47 7.74 17.70
CA HIS A 156 -1.38 6.69 16.70
C HIS A 156 -0.32 5.63 17.03
N THR A 157 0.83 6.03 17.59
CA THR A 157 1.94 5.10 17.86
C THR A 157 1.57 4.15 19.00
N ALA A 158 0.98 4.68 20.08
CA ALA A 158 0.48 3.89 21.18
C ALA A 158 -0.59 2.89 20.72
N ILE A 159 -1.52 3.33 19.88
CA ILE A 159 -2.61 2.48 19.36
C ILE A 159 -2.06 1.33 18.50
N ILE A 160 -1.14 1.61 17.57
CA ILE A 160 -0.49 0.57 16.76
C ILE A 160 0.26 -0.44 17.64
N SER A 161 0.95 0.04 18.69
CA SER A 161 1.67 -0.83 19.63
C SER A 161 0.70 -1.79 20.34
N LYS A 162 -0.43 -1.29 20.85
CA LYS A 162 -1.45 -2.13 21.50
C LYS A 162 -2.07 -3.14 20.54
N PHE A 163 -2.36 -2.75 19.30
CA PHE A 163 -2.83 -3.67 18.28
C PHE A 163 -1.81 -4.76 17.94
N LYS A 164 -0.52 -4.40 17.84
CA LYS A 164 0.54 -5.39 17.66
C LYS A 164 0.56 -6.39 18.81
N VAL A 165 0.51 -5.94 20.06
CA VAL A 165 0.48 -6.84 21.23
C VAL A 165 -0.77 -7.73 21.22
N HIS A 166 -1.92 -7.18 20.83
CA HIS A 166 -3.17 -7.93 20.82
C HIS A 166 -3.22 -9.00 19.71
N PHE A 167 -2.78 -8.68 18.50
CA PHE A 167 -2.88 -9.59 17.35
C PHE A 167 -1.65 -10.47 17.15
N VAL A 168 -0.47 -9.96 17.48
CA VAL A 168 0.78 -10.73 17.42
C VAL A 168 0.93 -11.47 18.75
N HIS A 169 0.44 -12.70 18.76
CA HIS A 169 0.60 -13.60 19.89
C HIS A 169 2.09 -13.78 20.19
N LEU A 170 2.43 -13.90 21.48
CA LEU A 170 3.77 -14.29 21.91
C LEU A 170 4.13 -15.62 21.24
N VAL A 171 5.27 -15.65 20.56
CA VAL A 171 5.79 -16.86 19.93
C VAL A 171 6.06 -17.88 21.02
N ASN A 172 5.48 -19.07 20.90
CA ASN A 172 5.81 -20.17 21.78
C ASN A 172 7.08 -20.84 21.27
N ASP A 173 8.22 -20.48 21.87
CA ASP A 173 9.54 -20.98 21.48
C ASP A 173 9.58 -22.52 21.41
N VAL A 174 8.98 -23.21 22.39
CA VAL A 174 8.95 -24.68 22.41
C VAL A 174 8.18 -25.23 21.21
N TYR A 175 7.05 -24.63 20.87
CA TYR A 175 6.25 -25.04 19.73
C TYR A 175 7.01 -24.82 18.41
N GLU A 176 7.61 -23.64 18.20
CA GLU A 176 8.35 -23.34 16.98
C GLU A 176 9.61 -24.23 16.84
N LEU A 177 10.32 -24.50 17.94
CA LEU A 177 11.46 -25.43 17.96
C LEU A 177 11.04 -26.84 17.54
N VAL A 178 9.93 -27.35 18.09
CA VAL A 178 9.40 -28.67 17.71
C VAL A 178 9.00 -28.69 16.24
N GLN A 179 8.39 -27.62 15.72
CA GLN A 179 8.05 -27.52 14.29
C GLN A 179 9.29 -27.53 13.41
N PHE A 180 10.36 -26.81 13.80
CA PHE A 180 11.64 -26.82 13.08
C PHE A 180 12.27 -28.21 13.07
N HIS A 181 12.36 -28.88 14.22
CA HIS A 181 12.99 -30.20 14.32
C HIS A 181 12.18 -31.32 13.66
N ARG A 182 10.85 -31.19 13.57
CA ARG A 182 9.98 -32.16 12.88
C ARG A 182 9.91 -31.91 11.39
N ARG A 183 10.48 -30.81 10.89
CA ARG A 183 10.42 -30.50 9.46
C ARG A 183 11.34 -31.44 8.69
N VAL A 184 10.75 -32.18 7.75
CA VAL A 184 11.44 -33.09 6.84
C VAL A 184 10.96 -32.79 5.42
N GLN A 185 11.86 -32.86 4.43
CA GLN A 185 11.53 -32.60 3.02
C GLN A 185 10.44 -33.58 2.55
N GLN A 186 9.37 -33.05 1.95
CA GLN A 186 8.26 -33.88 1.50
C GLN A 186 8.53 -34.51 0.12
N PRO A 187 7.92 -35.66 -0.20
CA PRO A 187 8.05 -36.26 -1.53
C PRO A 187 7.54 -35.29 -2.60
N GLY A 188 8.41 -34.91 -3.54
CA GLY A 188 8.09 -33.94 -4.61
C GLY A 188 8.32 -32.48 -4.26
N GLU A 189 8.75 -32.15 -3.04
CA GLU A 189 9.20 -30.82 -2.67
C GLU A 189 10.61 -30.55 -3.19
N THR A 190 10.83 -29.40 -3.85
CA THR A 190 12.17 -29.00 -4.29
C THR A 190 13.07 -28.62 -3.11
N MET A 191 14.38 -28.82 -3.28
CA MET A 191 15.34 -28.49 -2.22
C MET A 191 15.30 -27.01 -1.85
N ASP A 192 15.16 -26.11 -2.82
CA ASP A 192 15.07 -24.66 -2.58
C ASP A 192 13.81 -24.27 -1.79
N SER A 193 12.66 -24.88 -2.11
CA SER A 193 11.42 -24.66 -1.36
C SER A 193 11.56 -25.13 0.08
N TYR A 194 12.13 -26.33 0.27
CA TYR A 194 12.41 -26.88 1.58
C TYR A 194 13.31 -25.96 2.41
N TYR A 195 14.41 -25.49 1.81
CA TYR A 195 15.38 -24.61 2.45
C TYR A 195 14.76 -23.26 2.84
N VAL A 196 13.98 -22.65 1.95
CA VAL A 196 13.28 -21.37 2.24
C VAL A 196 12.34 -21.52 3.43
N GLU A 197 11.54 -22.60 3.48
CA GLU A 197 10.65 -22.86 4.61
C GLU A 197 11.43 -23.14 5.91
N LEU A 198 12.55 -23.87 5.83
CA LEU A 198 13.43 -24.11 6.98
C LEU A 198 14.00 -22.78 7.52
N CYS A 199 14.43 -21.87 6.65
CA CYS A 199 14.89 -20.54 7.04
C CYS A 199 13.78 -19.71 7.70
N LYS A 200 12.52 -19.81 7.24
CA LYS A 200 11.37 -19.14 7.87
C LYS A 200 11.07 -19.69 9.26
N LEU A 201 11.21 -20.99 9.47
CA LEU A 201 11.05 -21.63 10.79
C LEU A 201 12.21 -21.24 11.72
N CYS A 202 13.44 -21.25 11.21
CA CYS A 202 14.62 -20.84 11.98
C CYS A 202 14.49 -19.41 12.52
N LYS A 203 14.00 -18.46 11.72
CA LYS A 203 13.77 -17.06 12.16
C LYS A 203 12.73 -16.91 13.28
N ARG A 204 11.86 -17.91 13.48
CA ARG A 204 10.84 -17.92 14.54
C ARG A 204 11.31 -18.64 15.80
N CYS A 205 12.34 -19.48 15.66
CA CYS A 205 13.01 -20.11 16.78
C CYS A 205 14.06 -19.12 17.31
N ASN A 206 14.05 -18.81 18.60
CA ASN A 206 15.09 -17.97 19.24
C ASN A 206 16.47 -18.68 19.31
N TYR A 207 16.92 -19.32 18.23
CA TYR A 207 18.29 -19.82 18.11
C TYR A 207 19.22 -18.60 18.11
N ARG A 208 19.94 -18.43 19.22
CA ARG A 208 21.01 -17.44 19.35
C ARG A 208 22.25 -17.85 18.56
#